data_AF-A0A6B0SPY0-F1
#
_entry.id   AF-A0A6B0SPY0-F1
#
_cell.length_a   1.000
_cell.length_b   1.000
_cell.length_c   1.000
_cell.angle_alpha   90.00
_cell.angle_beta   90.00
_cell.angle_gamma   90.00
#
_symmetry.space_group_name_H-M   'P 1'
#
loop_
_entity.id
_entity.type
_entity.pdbx_description
1 polymer ?
#
loop_
_entity_poly.entity_id
_entity_poly.type
_entity_poly.pdbx_seq_one_letter_code
_entity_poly.pdbx_strand_id
1 'polypeptide(L)'
;MANYSLRLDDDLREEMREVPDMADRIRDFIEREVRNYKHDAMTEVEEFCHQVIDEYGVVGAYSLEQLNRLNQNRRYVENIEARFSGTDVDIQEARLAAKEIRDGWENLPRPTEDEVEEILETRGFYDEFYDHAVKQVREAVDSEAPVRWAYWTVLQLARTYEEDYSRQSAYSIQTRGMSNTLDYHGFTDEDIEDAKEQLVAVGGLRDHYNSRAYSYWYVKVPGYLVEALSDGLEKMERGVMNRVEDYCEEDPYLNRISDVTRGDNNLFRKQVGEEIEETDLEKLIQHGTVVLKYRSGRSSTGRRSSLPSRTEAVLSPSVRQIVGNASYRREVE
;
A
#
# COMPACT_ATOMS: atom_id res chain seq x y z
N MET A 1 26.06 -24.20 15.76
CA MET A 1 25.75 -22.86 16.30
C MET A 1 26.92 -22.41 17.14
N ALA A 2 27.51 -21.26 16.83
CA ALA A 2 28.45 -20.62 17.73
C ALA A 2 27.63 -19.83 18.77
N ASN A 3 27.84 -20.11 20.06
CA ASN A 3 27.25 -19.32 21.12
C ASN A 3 28.21 -18.19 21.47
N TYR A 4 27.78 -16.95 21.23
CA TYR A 4 28.49 -15.76 21.65
C TYR A 4 27.91 -15.28 22.98
N SER A 5 28.78 -14.98 23.95
CA SER A 5 28.38 -14.42 25.24
C SER A 5 29.03 -13.05 25.43
N LEU A 6 28.22 -12.01 25.53
CA LEU A 6 28.63 -10.69 25.99
C LEU A 6 28.61 -10.67 27.53
N ARG A 7 29.70 -10.20 28.13
CA ARG A 7 29.72 -9.90 29.57
C ARG A 7 29.23 -8.47 29.74
N LEU A 8 28.10 -8.33 30.40
CA LEU A 8 27.51 -7.06 30.79
C LEU A 8 27.79 -6.85 32.28
N ASP A 9 27.89 -5.59 32.68
CA ASP A 9 27.89 -5.23 34.10
C ASP A 9 26.55 -5.63 34.75
N ASP A 10 26.58 -5.98 36.03
CA ASP A 10 25.42 -6.58 36.70
C ASP A 10 24.23 -5.59 36.77
N ASP A 11 24.51 -4.29 36.95
CA ASP A 11 23.49 -3.24 36.97
C ASP A 11 22.79 -3.10 35.60
N LEU A 12 23.58 -3.07 34.51
CA LEU A 12 23.06 -2.99 33.14
C LEU A 12 22.25 -4.24 32.77
N ARG A 13 22.64 -5.40 33.28
CA ARG A 13 21.91 -6.65 33.06
C ARG A 13 20.54 -6.64 33.74
N GLU A 14 20.45 -6.06 34.92
CA GLU A 14 19.21 -5.89 35.67
C GLU A 14 18.26 -4.96 34.89
N GLU A 15 18.76 -3.81 34.43
CA GLU A 15 17.99 -2.85 33.60
C GLU A 15 17.51 -3.49 32.28
N MET A 16 18.37 -4.28 31.63
CA MET A 16 18.04 -4.95 30.37
C MET A 16 17.00 -6.08 30.54
N ARG A 17 16.83 -6.64 31.74
CA ARG A 17 15.78 -7.64 32.02
C ARG A 17 14.40 -7.02 32.13
N GLU A 18 14.31 -5.74 32.48
CA GLU A 18 13.04 -5.03 32.63
C GLU A 18 12.46 -4.58 31.29
N VAL A 19 13.27 -4.59 30.22
CA VAL A 19 12.85 -4.22 28.86
C VAL A 19 12.42 -5.46 28.07
N PRO A 20 11.16 -5.53 27.57
CA PRO A 20 10.71 -6.61 26.70
C PRO A 20 11.58 -6.72 25.44
N ASP A 21 11.79 -7.96 24.98
CA ASP A 21 12.44 -8.29 23.70
C ASP A 21 13.85 -7.71 23.50
N MET A 22 14.54 -7.39 24.60
CA MET A 22 15.90 -6.84 24.59
C MET A 22 16.90 -7.73 23.83
N ALA A 23 16.71 -9.06 23.83
CA ALA A 23 17.58 -9.97 23.10
C ALA A 23 17.47 -9.81 21.56
N ASP A 24 16.28 -9.53 21.05
CA ASP A 24 16.07 -9.28 19.62
C ASP A 24 16.53 -7.86 19.26
N ARG A 25 16.27 -6.86 20.12
CA ARG A 25 16.81 -5.50 19.96
C ARG A 25 18.34 -5.45 19.90
N ILE A 26 19.04 -6.25 20.73
CA ILE A 26 20.50 -6.38 20.66
C ILE A 26 20.92 -7.05 19.34
N ARG A 27 20.18 -8.05 18.88
CA ARG A 27 20.48 -8.73 17.62
C ARG A 27 20.38 -7.75 16.46
N ASP A 28 19.31 -6.97 16.40
CA ASP A 28 19.09 -5.96 15.36
C ASP A 28 20.17 -4.86 15.43
N PHE A 29 20.50 -4.40 16.63
CA PHE A 29 21.59 -3.44 16.83
C PHE A 29 22.93 -3.97 16.34
N ILE A 30 23.30 -5.21 16.69
CA ILE A 30 24.55 -5.84 16.27
C ILE A 30 24.54 -6.12 14.77
N GLU A 31 23.44 -6.58 14.19
CA GLU A 31 23.32 -6.80 12.75
C GLU A 31 23.49 -5.49 11.97
N ARG A 32 22.89 -4.41 12.46
CA ARG A 32 23.06 -3.06 11.93
C ARG A 32 24.51 -2.58 12.08
N GLU A 33 25.12 -2.69 13.26
CA GLU A 33 26.52 -2.29 13.46
C GLU A 33 27.49 -3.13 12.63
N VAL A 34 27.22 -4.41 12.42
CA VAL A 34 28.04 -5.27 11.56
C VAL A 34 27.84 -4.93 10.07
N ARG A 35 26.66 -4.49 9.64
CA ARG A 35 26.47 -3.90 8.30
C ARG A 35 27.26 -2.60 8.19
N ASN A 36 27.08 -1.68 9.13
CA ASN A 36 27.77 -0.38 9.17
C ASN A 36 29.31 -0.57 9.13
N TYR A 37 29.85 -1.47 9.95
CA TYR A 37 31.28 -1.77 10.00
C TYR A 37 31.82 -2.45 8.73
N LYS A 38 30.98 -3.16 7.96
CA LYS A 38 31.37 -3.72 6.66
C LYS A 38 31.32 -2.68 5.53
N HIS A 39 30.69 -1.53 5.76
CA HIS A 39 30.47 -0.43 4.81
C HIS A 39 31.28 0.83 5.18
N ASP A 40 32.57 0.68 5.51
CA ASP A 40 33.49 1.73 6.00
C ASP A 40 33.69 2.99 5.10
N ALA A 41 32.88 3.18 4.06
CA ALA A 41 32.62 4.46 3.43
C ALA A 41 31.14 4.52 3.04
N MET A 42 30.43 5.58 3.44
CA MET A 42 29.08 5.85 2.94
C MET A 42 29.10 5.82 1.41
N THR A 43 28.10 5.17 0.80
CA THR A 43 27.99 5.17 -0.66
C THR A 43 27.68 6.58 -1.16
N GLU A 44 27.95 6.84 -2.45
CA GLU A 44 27.55 8.10 -3.09
C GLU A 44 26.04 8.36 -2.95
N VAL A 45 25.23 7.29 -2.88
CA VAL A 45 23.77 7.39 -2.70
C VAL A 45 23.44 7.74 -1.26
N GLU A 46 24.04 7.07 -0.28
CA GLU A 46 23.87 7.39 1.14
C GLU A 46 24.27 8.84 1.42
N GLU A 47 25.45 9.28 0.96
CA GLU A 47 25.91 10.66 1.10
C GLU A 47 24.91 11.65 0.51
N PHE A 48 24.42 11.38 -0.71
CA PHE A 48 23.41 12.21 -1.34
C PHE A 48 22.10 12.27 -0.53
N CYS A 49 21.59 11.13 -0.07
CA CYS A 49 20.37 11.06 0.73
C CYS A 49 20.51 11.86 2.02
N HIS A 50 21.64 11.71 2.73
CA HIS A 50 21.91 12.47 3.94
C HIS A 50 22.00 13.98 3.67
N GLN A 51 22.72 14.40 2.63
CA GLN A 51 22.82 15.81 2.24
C GLN A 51 21.46 16.41 1.89
N VAL A 52 20.66 15.71 1.09
CA VAL A 52 19.31 16.15 0.70
C VAL A 52 18.39 16.30 1.91
N ILE A 53 18.46 15.35 2.85
CA ILE A 53 17.68 15.42 4.09
C ILE A 53 18.14 16.60 4.96
N ASP A 54 19.45 16.81 5.10
CA ASP A 54 19.98 17.90 5.93
C ASP A 54 19.69 19.28 5.33
N GLU A 55 19.67 19.40 4.00
CA GLU A 55 19.43 20.66 3.29
C GLU A 55 17.93 20.98 3.16
N TYR A 56 17.11 19.99 2.81
CA TYR A 56 15.69 20.20 2.44
C TYR A 56 14.68 19.60 3.44
N GLY A 57 15.15 18.96 4.51
CA GLY A 57 14.31 18.38 5.56
C GLY A 57 13.26 17.40 5.02
N VAL A 58 12.01 17.56 5.47
CA VAL A 58 10.87 16.72 5.06
C VAL A 58 10.61 16.75 3.54
N VAL A 59 10.89 17.86 2.87
CA VAL A 59 10.76 17.95 1.40
C VAL A 59 11.79 17.05 0.72
N GLY A 60 13.02 17.06 1.25
CA GLY A 60 14.10 16.18 0.82
C GLY A 60 13.73 14.72 0.99
N ALA A 61 13.31 14.35 2.20
CA ALA A 61 12.88 12.99 2.54
C ALA A 61 11.73 12.50 1.65
N TYR A 62 10.68 13.32 1.47
CA TYR A 62 9.53 12.94 0.64
C TYR A 62 9.93 12.78 -0.83
N SER A 63 10.80 13.66 -1.34
CA SER A 63 11.30 13.56 -2.71
C SER A 63 12.12 12.28 -2.93
N LEU A 64 12.97 11.91 -1.97
CA LEU A 64 13.74 10.66 -2.00
C LEU A 64 12.83 9.43 -1.99
N GLU A 65 11.78 9.41 -1.16
CA GLU A 65 10.81 8.31 -1.15
C GLU A 65 10.13 8.15 -2.54
N GLN A 66 9.69 9.25 -3.15
CA GLN A 66 9.12 9.18 -4.51
C GLN A 66 10.13 8.65 -5.53
N LEU A 67 11.36 9.15 -5.50
CA LEU A 67 12.42 8.79 -6.46
C LEU A 67 12.91 7.35 -6.31
N ASN A 68 12.92 6.82 -5.08
CA ASN A 68 13.24 5.42 -4.80
C ASN A 68 12.23 4.48 -5.46
N ARG A 69 10.94 4.84 -5.41
CA ARG A 69 9.86 3.99 -5.91
C ARG A 69 9.58 4.17 -7.40
N LEU A 70 9.82 5.35 -7.99
CA LEU A 70 9.52 5.61 -9.40
C LEU A 70 10.67 5.16 -10.32
N ASN A 71 10.48 4.02 -11.00
CA ASN A 71 11.51 3.43 -11.86
C ASN A 71 11.49 3.93 -13.32
N GLN A 72 10.33 4.36 -13.84
CA GLN A 72 10.17 4.69 -15.28
C GLN A 72 9.76 6.14 -15.54
N ASN A 73 9.07 6.80 -14.60
CA ASN A 73 8.58 8.17 -14.72
C ASN A 73 9.16 9.12 -13.66
N ARG A 74 10.48 9.04 -13.41
CA ARG A 74 11.21 9.92 -12.46
C ARG A 74 11.05 11.42 -12.75
N ARG A 75 10.62 11.79 -13.96
CA ARG A 75 10.39 13.19 -14.36
C ARG A 75 9.35 13.91 -13.51
N TYR A 76 8.54 13.16 -12.75
CA TYR A 76 7.47 13.67 -11.94
C TYR A 76 7.69 13.26 -10.49
N VAL A 77 8.52 14.01 -9.76
CA VAL A 77 8.28 14.15 -8.30
C VAL A 77 6.98 14.93 -8.22
N GLU A 78 5.87 14.22 -8.06
CA GLU A 78 4.52 14.80 -8.16
C GLU A 78 4.03 15.27 -6.80
N ASN A 79 2.99 16.12 -6.86
CA ASN A 79 2.07 16.37 -5.76
C ASN A 79 2.74 16.88 -4.48
N ILE A 80 3.89 17.56 -4.63
CA ILE A 80 4.47 18.43 -3.60
C ILE A 80 3.40 19.42 -3.13
N GLU A 81 2.60 19.99 -4.05
CA GLU A 81 1.52 20.91 -3.70
C GLU A 81 0.45 20.26 -2.82
N ALA A 82 0.03 19.04 -3.16
CA ALA A 82 -1.01 18.35 -2.41
C ALA A 82 -0.51 17.86 -1.03
N ARG A 83 0.69 17.25 -0.98
CA ARG A 83 1.28 16.71 0.26
C ARG A 83 1.57 17.79 1.30
N PHE A 84 2.00 18.97 0.86
CA PHE A 84 2.37 20.07 1.73
C PHE A 84 1.29 21.16 1.80
N SER A 85 0.11 20.92 1.22
CA SER A 85 -1.04 21.79 1.38
C SER A 85 -1.40 21.93 2.86
N GLY A 86 -1.53 23.17 3.33
CA GLY A 86 -1.84 23.45 4.74
C GLY A 86 -0.69 23.21 5.73
N THR A 87 0.54 23.02 5.24
CA THR A 87 1.76 23.05 6.05
C THR A 87 2.48 24.39 5.92
N ASP A 88 3.49 24.64 6.77
CA ASP A 88 4.32 25.86 6.72
C ASP A 88 5.38 25.83 5.60
N VAL A 89 5.41 24.78 4.77
CA VAL A 89 6.37 24.61 3.68
C VAL A 89 5.99 25.52 2.50
N ASP A 90 6.95 26.30 1.99
CA ASP A 90 6.76 27.06 0.75
C ASP A 90 6.70 26.09 -0.45
N ILE A 91 5.53 26.03 -1.08
CA ILE A 91 5.26 25.13 -2.20
C ILE A 91 6.14 25.43 -3.42
N GLN A 92 6.48 26.70 -3.69
CA GLN A 92 7.33 27.04 -4.83
C GLN A 92 8.77 26.62 -4.58
N GLU A 93 9.29 26.83 -3.37
CA GLU A 93 10.63 26.37 -2.98
C GLU A 93 10.70 24.85 -2.96
N ALA A 94 9.69 24.17 -2.39
CA ALA A 94 9.64 22.71 -2.35
C ALA A 94 9.59 22.08 -3.74
N ARG A 95 8.89 22.71 -4.70
CA ARG A 95 8.88 22.28 -6.11
C ARG A 95 10.22 22.47 -6.81
N LEU A 96 10.99 23.50 -6.44
CA LEU A 96 12.32 23.71 -6.97
C LEU A 96 13.28 22.66 -6.40
N ALA A 97 13.29 22.49 -5.07
CA ALA A 97 14.08 21.48 -4.37
C ALA A 97 13.83 20.08 -4.93
N ALA A 98 12.58 19.67 -5.10
CA ALA A 98 12.22 18.37 -5.69
C ALA A 98 12.84 18.15 -7.09
N LYS A 99 12.96 19.20 -7.91
CA LYS A 99 13.60 19.10 -9.24
C LYS A 99 15.12 19.02 -9.12
N GLU A 100 15.73 19.79 -8.23
CA GLU A 100 17.18 19.77 -7.99
C GLU A 100 17.62 18.41 -7.43
N ILE A 101 16.85 17.85 -6.49
CA ILE A 101 17.05 16.51 -5.94
C ILE A 101 16.92 15.46 -7.05
N ARG A 102 15.88 15.53 -7.89
CA ARG A 102 15.72 14.61 -9.03
C ARG A 102 16.91 14.67 -9.97
N ASP A 103 17.37 15.88 -10.32
CA ASP A 103 18.48 16.05 -11.25
C ASP A 103 19.79 15.53 -10.65
N GLY A 104 19.99 15.68 -9.34
CA GLY A 104 21.08 15.02 -8.60
C GLY A 104 20.97 13.49 -8.62
N TRP A 105 19.77 12.97 -8.34
CA TRP A 105 19.46 11.54 -8.31
C TRP A 105 19.70 10.82 -9.63
N GLU A 106 19.42 11.46 -10.77
CA GLU A 106 19.64 10.88 -12.10
C GLU A 106 21.11 10.56 -12.38
N ASN A 107 22.04 11.24 -11.70
CA ASN A 107 23.49 11.04 -11.87
C ASN A 107 24.08 9.96 -10.95
N LEU A 108 23.29 9.44 -10.00
CA LEU A 108 23.77 8.47 -9.02
C LEU A 108 23.72 7.04 -9.54
N PRO A 109 24.57 6.14 -8.99
CA PRO A 109 24.35 4.71 -9.09
C PRO A 109 22.93 4.35 -8.67
N ARG A 110 22.35 3.30 -9.27
CA ARG A 110 21.01 2.86 -8.88
C ARG A 110 21.08 2.30 -7.45
N PRO A 111 20.38 2.89 -6.47
CA PRO A 111 20.36 2.36 -5.11
C PRO A 111 19.69 1.00 -5.06
N THR A 112 19.97 0.25 -4.00
CA THR A 112 19.08 -0.84 -3.59
C THR A 112 17.79 -0.23 -3.02
N GLU A 113 16.65 -0.92 -3.17
CA GLU A 113 15.39 -0.39 -2.62
C GLU A 113 15.47 -0.16 -1.10
N ASP A 114 16.28 -0.97 -0.40
CA ASP A 114 16.45 -0.96 1.05
C ASP A 114 17.33 0.20 1.55
N GLU A 115 18.30 0.69 0.76
CA GLU A 115 19.27 1.70 1.20
C GLU A 115 18.62 3.05 1.50
N VAL A 116 17.69 3.50 0.65
CA VAL A 116 16.96 4.76 0.88
C VAL A 116 15.97 4.62 2.02
N GLU A 117 15.28 3.48 2.07
CA GLU A 117 14.27 3.18 3.10
C GLU A 117 14.90 3.17 4.49
N GLU A 118 16.06 2.52 4.66
CA GLU A 118 16.81 2.49 5.92
C GLU A 118 17.26 3.88 6.38
N ILE A 119 17.68 4.75 5.47
CA ILE A 119 18.05 6.15 5.81
C ILE A 119 16.82 6.94 6.27
N LEU A 120 15.70 6.83 5.53
CA LEU A 120 14.45 7.53 5.87
C LEU A 120 13.90 7.06 7.21
N GLU A 121 13.94 5.75 7.48
CA GLU A 121 13.55 5.15 8.75
C GLU A 121 14.46 5.62 9.89
N THR A 122 15.79 5.56 9.73
CA THR A 122 16.75 5.98 10.76
C THR A 122 16.63 7.47 11.11
N ARG A 123 16.23 8.30 10.13
CA ARG A 123 15.98 9.73 10.31
C ARG A 123 14.59 10.05 10.85
N GLY A 124 13.71 9.06 11.03
CA GLY A 124 12.36 9.21 11.57
C GLY A 124 11.30 9.71 10.57
N PHE A 125 11.63 9.80 9.28
CA PHE A 125 10.68 10.27 8.27
C PHE A 125 9.63 9.23 7.90
N TYR A 126 9.95 7.94 8.04
CA TYR A 126 8.99 6.86 7.82
C TYR A 126 7.83 6.95 8.82
N ASP A 127 8.14 7.15 10.11
CA ASP A 127 7.15 7.40 11.17
C ASP A 127 6.35 8.68 10.89
N GLU A 128 7.02 9.76 10.45
CA GLU A 128 6.34 11.01 10.09
C GLU A 128 5.34 10.82 8.93
N PHE A 129 5.72 10.08 7.88
CA PHE A 129 4.86 9.79 6.74
C PHE A 129 3.70 8.88 7.14
N TYR A 130 3.97 7.86 7.95
CA TYR A 130 2.97 6.98 8.52
C TYR A 130 1.96 7.77 9.37
N ASP A 131 2.40 8.58 10.33
CA ASP A 131 1.53 9.35 11.23
C ASP A 131 0.68 10.37 10.47
N HIS A 132 1.27 11.04 9.48
CA HIS A 132 0.54 11.94 8.58
C HIS A 132 -0.56 11.19 7.82
N ALA A 133 -0.23 10.04 7.23
CA ALA A 133 -1.19 9.21 6.49
C ALA A 133 -2.30 8.69 7.42
N VAL A 134 -1.98 8.16 8.59
CA VAL A 134 -2.96 7.69 9.58
C VAL A 134 -3.94 8.81 9.95
N LYS A 135 -3.44 10.03 10.20
CA LYS A 135 -4.28 11.17 10.53
C LYS A 135 -5.26 11.50 9.40
N GLN A 136 -4.77 11.62 8.16
CA GLN A 136 -5.60 11.92 6.99
C GLN A 136 -6.64 10.81 6.71
N VAL A 137 -6.23 9.54 6.84
CA VAL A 137 -7.14 8.40 6.65
C VAL A 137 -8.24 8.39 7.71
N ARG A 138 -7.93 8.66 8.98
CA ARG A 138 -8.93 8.75 10.06
C ARG A 138 -9.93 9.88 9.82
N GLU A 139 -9.44 11.05 9.41
CA GLU A 139 -10.31 12.18 9.04
C GLU A 139 -11.24 11.82 7.88
N ALA A 140 -10.75 11.09 6.87
CA ALA A 140 -11.56 10.62 5.75
C ALA A 140 -12.61 9.58 6.17
N VAL A 141 -12.29 8.65 7.08
CA VAL A 141 -13.21 7.60 7.57
C VAL A 141 -14.42 8.18 8.29
N ASP A 142 -14.21 9.26 9.04
CA ASP A 142 -15.29 9.93 9.77
C ASP A 142 -16.22 10.73 8.82
N SER A 143 -15.81 10.96 7.58
CA SER A 143 -16.68 11.47 6.51
C SER A 143 -17.26 10.34 5.66
N GLU A 144 -18.46 10.47 5.11
CA GLU A 144 -19.00 9.50 4.13
C GLU A 144 -18.40 9.66 2.72
N ALA A 145 -17.20 10.23 2.61
CA ALA A 145 -16.63 10.63 1.34
C ALA A 145 -16.18 9.43 0.49
N PRO A 146 -16.18 9.57 -0.85
CA PRO A 146 -15.61 8.60 -1.80
C PRO A 146 -14.19 8.11 -1.42
N VAL A 147 -13.42 9.01 -0.80
CA VAL A 147 -12.04 8.81 -0.33
C VAL A 147 -11.91 7.59 0.60
N ARG A 148 -12.84 7.38 1.55
CA ARG A 148 -12.74 6.24 2.48
C ARG A 148 -12.82 4.90 1.75
N TRP A 149 -13.65 4.83 0.71
CA TRP A 149 -13.81 3.63 -0.10
C TRP A 149 -12.63 3.41 -1.05
N ALA A 150 -11.97 4.49 -1.49
CA ALA A 150 -10.72 4.38 -2.24
C ALA A 150 -9.62 3.78 -1.36
N TYR A 151 -9.45 4.30 -0.14
CA TYR A 151 -8.51 3.76 0.85
C TYR A 151 -8.81 2.30 1.19
N TRP A 152 -10.08 1.97 1.46
CA TRP A 152 -10.53 0.60 1.68
C TRP A 152 -10.14 -0.31 0.50
N THR A 153 -10.49 0.09 -0.71
CA THR A 153 -10.23 -0.71 -1.92
C THR A 153 -8.74 -0.95 -2.11
N VAL A 154 -7.91 0.08 -1.94
CA VAL A 154 -6.45 -0.01 -2.05
C VAL A 154 -5.87 -0.97 -1.01
N LEU A 155 -6.29 -0.86 0.26
CA LEU A 155 -5.86 -1.75 1.33
C LEU A 155 -6.21 -3.22 1.02
N GLN A 156 -7.47 -3.49 0.61
CA GLN A 156 -7.90 -4.84 0.28
C GLN A 156 -7.14 -5.42 -0.92
N LEU A 157 -6.85 -4.59 -1.93
CA LEU A 157 -6.06 -5.02 -3.09
C LEU A 157 -4.60 -5.27 -2.71
N ALA A 158 -3.99 -4.43 -1.86
CA ALA A 158 -2.63 -4.63 -1.34
C ALA A 158 -2.51 -5.94 -0.55
N ARG A 159 -3.43 -6.19 0.40
CA ARG A 159 -3.49 -7.47 1.14
C ARG A 159 -3.72 -8.66 0.20
N THR A 160 -4.51 -8.50 -0.86
CA THR A 160 -4.66 -9.55 -1.89
C THR A 160 -3.34 -9.82 -2.64
N TYR A 161 -2.51 -8.80 -2.86
CA TYR A 161 -1.17 -8.98 -3.44
C TYR A 161 -0.23 -9.72 -2.48
N GLU A 162 -0.27 -9.42 -1.18
CA GLU A 162 0.52 -10.10 -0.12
C GLU A 162 0.15 -11.58 0.07
N GLU A 163 -1.05 -11.98 -0.33
CA GLU A 163 -1.43 -13.40 -0.34
C GLU A 163 -0.93 -14.11 -1.61
N ASP A 164 -0.93 -13.39 -2.75
CA ASP A 164 -0.49 -13.93 -4.04
C ASP A 164 1.06 -14.01 -4.12
N TYR A 165 1.77 -13.13 -3.39
CA TYR A 165 3.22 -12.94 -3.41
C TYR A 165 3.75 -12.60 -2.01
N SER A 166 5.06 -12.72 -1.77
CA SER A 166 5.63 -12.24 -0.50
C SER A 166 5.42 -10.73 -0.32
N ARG A 167 5.33 -10.27 0.93
CA ARG A 167 5.30 -8.85 1.32
C ARG A 167 6.36 -8.07 0.53
N GLN A 168 5.96 -6.91 0.00
CA GLN A 168 6.80 -6.04 -0.83
C GLN A 168 7.00 -4.70 -0.13
N SER A 169 8.07 -4.01 -0.50
CA SER A 169 8.35 -2.63 -0.08
C SER A 169 7.33 -1.63 -0.65
N ALA A 170 6.73 -1.94 -1.81
CA ALA A 170 5.61 -1.21 -2.40
C ALA A 170 4.71 -2.09 -3.29
N TYR A 171 3.42 -1.75 -3.35
CA TYR A 171 2.40 -2.47 -4.11
C TYR A 171 1.91 -1.67 -5.32
N SER A 172 1.92 -2.28 -6.50
CA SER A 172 1.43 -1.65 -7.74
C SER A 172 -0.06 -1.96 -7.95
N ILE A 173 -0.94 -1.04 -7.57
CA ILE A 173 -2.40 -1.20 -7.65
C ILE A 173 -2.96 -0.51 -8.90
N GLN A 174 -3.62 -1.28 -9.80
CA GLN A 174 -4.20 -0.71 -11.02
C GLN A 174 -5.40 0.20 -10.69
N THR A 175 -5.35 1.46 -11.13
CA THR A 175 -6.37 2.48 -10.78
C THR A 175 -7.75 2.15 -11.31
N ARG A 176 -7.83 1.40 -12.43
CA ARG A 176 -9.12 0.98 -13.01
C ARG A 176 -9.92 0.04 -12.10
N GLY A 177 -9.25 -0.82 -11.32
CA GLY A 177 -9.94 -1.68 -10.35
C GLY A 177 -10.59 -0.85 -9.24
N MET A 178 -9.85 0.14 -8.74
CA MET A 178 -10.34 1.10 -7.76
C MET A 178 -11.51 1.94 -8.31
N SER A 179 -11.35 2.55 -9.50
CA SER A 179 -12.42 3.33 -10.13
C SER A 179 -13.69 2.52 -10.35
N ASN A 180 -13.57 1.30 -10.89
CA ASN A 180 -14.74 0.45 -11.07
C ASN A 180 -15.40 0.12 -9.73
N THR A 181 -14.62 -0.14 -8.66
CA THR A 181 -15.20 -0.41 -7.33
C THR A 181 -15.97 0.79 -6.81
N LEU A 182 -15.42 2.01 -6.96
CA LEU A 182 -16.07 3.25 -6.55
C LEU A 182 -17.32 3.57 -7.38
N ASP A 183 -17.33 3.25 -8.67
CA ASP A 183 -18.49 3.40 -9.54
C ASP A 183 -19.70 2.58 -9.03
N TYR A 184 -19.47 1.36 -8.52
CA TYR A 184 -20.52 0.56 -7.86
C TYR A 184 -21.05 1.14 -6.54
N HIS A 185 -20.36 2.12 -5.94
CA HIS A 185 -20.91 2.90 -4.83
C HIS A 185 -21.78 4.08 -5.29
N GLY A 186 -21.90 4.31 -6.60
CA GLY A 186 -22.67 5.41 -7.19
C GLY A 186 -21.94 6.76 -7.17
N PHE A 187 -20.61 6.76 -7.01
CA PHE A 187 -19.81 7.98 -7.04
C PHE A 187 -19.61 8.47 -8.47
N THR A 188 -19.53 9.80 -8.63
CA THR A 188 -19.31 10.41 -9.95
C THR A 188 -17.85 10.27 -10.41
N ASP A 189 -17.59 10.48 -11.71
CA ASP A 189 -16.20 10.51 -12.21
C ASP A 189 -15.35 11.57 -11.49
N GLU A 190 -15.94 12.71 -11.12
CA GLU A 190 -15.28 13.78 -10.37
C GLU A 190 -14.88 13.31 -8.97
N ASP A 191 -15.82 12.69 -8.24
CA ASP A 191 -15.56 12.08 -6.93
C ASP A 191 -14.42 11.04 -6.96
N ILE A 192 -14.38 10.25 -8.03
CA ILE A 192 -13.38 9.19 -8.22
C ILE A 192 -12.00 9.77 -8.52
N GLU A 193 -11.91 10.84 -9.31
CA GLU A 193 -10.64 11.55 -9.55
C GLU A 193 -10.15 12.25 -8.28
N ASP A 194 -11.03 12.91 -7.54
CA ASP A 194 -10.70 13.53 -6.25
C ASP A 194 -10.17 12.47 -5.26
N ALA A 195 -10.81 11.31 -5.18
CA ALA A 195 -10.34 10.21 -4.32
C ALA A 195 -8.95 9.68 -4.73
N LYS A 196 -8.64 9.66 -6.04
CA LYS A 196 -7.28 9.33 -6.51
C LYS A 196 -6.27 10.40 -6.12
N GLU A 197 -6.64 11.67 -6.15
CA GLU A 197 -5.77 12.76 -5.72
C GLU A 197 -5.50 12.69 -4.22
N GLN A 198 -6.52 12.39 -3.42
CA GLN A 198 -6.38 12.19 -1.97
C GLN A 198 -5.52 10.97 -1.62
N LEU A 199 -5.59 9.88 -2.38
CA LEU A 199 -4.67 8.74 -2.23
C LEU A 199 -3.22 9.13 -2.47
N VAL A 200 -2.99 10.03 -3.40
CA VAL A 200 -1.64 10.51 -3.67
C VAL A 200 -1.17 11.50 -2.60
N ALA A 201 -2.06 12.38 -2.13
CA ALA A 201 -1.76 13.35 -1.09
C ALA A 201 -1.27 12.67 0.21
N VAL A 202 -1.81 11.49 0.54
CA VAL A 202 -1.40 10.71 1.72
C VAL A 202 -0.17 9.81 1.51
N GLY A 203 0.44 9.83 0.32
CA GLY A 203 1.70 9.13 0.03
C GLY A 203 1.65 8.08 -1.08
N GLY A 204 0.50 7.87 -1.73
CA GLY A 204 0.42 7.03 -2.92
C GLY A 204 1.15 7.68 -4.11
N LEU A 205 1.80 6.90 -4.97
CA LEU A 205 2.56 7.45 -6.10
C LEU A 205 1.93 7.03 -7.42
N ARG A 206 1.47 7.99 -8.22
CA ARG A 206 0.98 7.71 -9.58
C ARG A 206 2.14 7.27 -10.46
N ASP A 207 1.92 6.19 -11.21
CA ASP A 207 2.87 5.75 -12.22
C ASP A 207 2.11 5.12 -13.40
N HIS A 208 2.81 4.97 -14.50
CA HIS A 208 2.28 4.45 -15.74
C HIS A 208 3.20 3.37 -16.28
N TYR A 209 2.69 2.15 -16.37
CA TYR A 209 3.41 1.05 -16.97
C TYR A 209 3.22 1.12 -18.48
N ASN A 210 4.31 1.29 -19.22
CA ASN A 210 4.30 1.25 -20.67
C ASN A 210 5.27 0.20 -21.20
N SER A 211 4.73 -0.81 -21.87
CA SER A 211 5.49 -1.78 -22.65
C SER A 211 4.79 -1.99 -24.01
N ARG A 212 5.49 -2.59 -24.97
CA ARG A 212 4.87 -3.00 -26.26
C ARG A 212 3.64 -3.90 -26.08
N ALA A 213 3.53 -4.55 -24.93
CA ALA A 213 2.54 -5.56 -24.61
C ALA A 213 1.45 -5.09 -23.62
N TYR A 214 1.66 -4.01 -22.87
CA TYR A 214 0.69 -3.54 -21.87
C TYR A 214 0.89 -2.04 -21.65
N SER A 215 -0.21 -1.31 -21.53
CA SER A 215 -0.20 0.10 -21.10
C SER A 215 -1.30 0.28 -20.07
N TYR A 216 -0.95 0.74 -18.87
CA TYR A 216 -1.95 1.04 -17.83
C TYR A 216 -1.41 1.98 -16.75
N TRP A 217 -2.34 2.73 -16.16
CA TRP A 217 -2.10 3.55 -14.98
C TRP A 217 -2.23 2.72 -13.71
N TYR A 218 -1.36 2.99 -12.75
CA TYR A 218 -1.38 2.36 -11.44
C TYR A 218 -0.92 3.37 -10.37
N VAL A 219 -1.24 3.05 -9.12
CA VAL A 219 -0.69 3.74 -7.96
C VAL A 219 0.25 2.78 -7.25
N LYS A 220 1.48 3.21 -7.00
CA LYS A 220 2.37 2.54 -6.05
C LYS A 220 1.99 2.95 -4.64
N VAL A 221 1.82 1.95 -3.79
CA VAL A 221 1.46 2.11 -2.39
C VAL A 221 2.62 1.60 -1.56
N PRO A 222 3.42 2.48 -0.93
CA PRO A 222 4.52 2.07 -0.06
C PRO A 222 4.07 1.23 1.14
N GLY A 223 4.99 0.46 1.72
CA GLY A 223 4.74 -0.35 2.92
C GLY A 223 4.12 0.45 4.06
N TYR A 224 4.69 1.63 4.40
CA TYR A 224 4.16 2.48 5.47
C TYR A 224 2.72 2.90 5.20
N LEU A 225 2.38 3.14 3.93
CA LEU A 225 1.05 3.58 3.58
C LEU A 225 0.05 2.44 3.72
N VAL A 226 0.43 1.19 3.43
CA VAL A 226 -0.43 0.03 3.71
C VAL A 226 -0.70 -0.11 5.21
N GLU A 227 0.33 0.04 6.05
CA GLU A 227 0.19 0.02 7.50
C GLU A 227 -0.68 1.19 7.99
N ALA A 228 -0.42 2.41 7.52
CA ALA A 228 -1.19 3.59 7.85
C ALA A 228 -2.66 3.49 7.42
N LEU A 229 -2.93 2.92 6.24
CA LEU A 229 -4.29 2.63 5.79
C LEU A 229 -4.96 1.60 6.71
N SER A 230 -4.25 0.55 7.12
CA SER A 230 -4.76 -0.45 8.06
C SER A 230 -5.19 0.18 9.38
N ASP A 231 -4.33 1.01 9.97
CA ASP A 231 -4.58 1.62 11.29
C ASP A 231 -5.55 2.81 11.22
N GLY A 232 -5.57 3.51 10.09
CA GLY A 232 -6.51 4.60 9.85
C GLY A 232 -7.93 4.10 9.57
N LEU A 233 -8.08 2.97 8.86
CA LEU A 233 -9.36 2.38 8.50
C LEU A 233 -9.95 1.45 9.56
N GLU A 234 -9.26 1.22 10.69
CA GLU A 234 -9.65 0.24 11.70
C GLU A 234 -11.14 0.31 12.11
N LYS A 235 -11.67 1.53 12.31
CA LYS A 235 -13.09 1.76 12.62
C LYS A 235 -14.03 1.31 11.49
N MET A 236 -13.68 1.61 10.24
CA MET A 236 -14.44 1.19 9.06
C MET A 236 -14.35 -0.32 8.86
N GLU A 237 -13.15 -0.90 9.01
CA GLU A 237 -12.91 -2.34 8.88
C GLU A 237 -13.77 -3.13 9.89
N ARG A 238 -13.75 -2.72 11.17
CA ARG A 238 -14.63 -3.30 12.20
C ARG A 238 -16.12 -3.17 11.83
N GLY A 239 -16.53 -2.03 11.28
CA GLY A 239 -17.91 -1.81 10.83
C GLY A 239 -18.33 -2.72 9.67
N VAL A 240 -17.45 -2.91 8.68
CA VAL A 240 -17.66 -3.83 7.55
C VAL A 240 -17.71 -5.27 8.05
N MET A 241 -16.75 -5.69 8.88
CA MET A 241 -16.70 -7.04 9.43
C MET A 241 -17.97 -7.40 10.21
N ASN A 242 -18.42 -6.53 11.11
CA ASN A 242 -19.64 -6.76 11.90
C ASN A 242 -20.88 -6.88 11.01
N ARG A 243 -21.00 -6.01 9.99
CA ARG A 243 -22.12 -6.08 9.03
C ARG A 243 -22.10 -7.37 8.23
N VAL A 244 -20.91 -7.79 7.77
CA VAL A 244 -20.77 -9.04 7.00
C VAL A 244 -21.05 -10.24 7.89
N GLU A 245 -20.61 -10.24 9.15
CA GLU A 245 -20.92 -11.30 10.11
C GLU A 245 -22.44 -11.45 10.31
N ASP A 246 -23.14 -10.34 10.57
CA ASP A 246 -24.61 -10.30 10.71
C ASP A 246 -25.30 -10.82 9.44
N TYR A 247 -24.92 -10.33 8.26
CA TYR A 247 -25.54 -10.75 7.01
C TYR A 247 -25.22 -12.20 6.63
N CYS A 248 -24.06 -12.72 7.03
CA CYS A 248 -23.67 -14.12 6.80
C CYS A 248 -24.47 -15.13 7.64
N GLU A 249 -25.25 -14.69 8.63
CA GLU A 249 -26.25 -15.54 9.29
C GLU A 249 -27.39 -15.95 8.33
N GLU A 250 -27.60 -15.16 7.27
CA GLU A 250 -28.65 -15.38 6.28
C GLU A 250 -28.10 -16.13 5.05
N ASP A 251 -28.63 -17.34 4.81
CA ASP A 251 -28.29 -18.20 3.66
C ASP A 251 -28.24 -17.48 2.30
N PRO A 252 -29.21 -16.59 1.96
CA PRO A 252 -29.16 -15.86 0.70
C PRO A 252 -27.90 -15.01 0.52
N TYR A 253 -27.36 -14.44 1.60
CA TYR A 253 -26.17 -13.60 1.51
C TYR A 253 -24.90 -14.42 1.22
N LEU A 254 -24.76 -15.58 1.85
CA LEU A 254 -23.66 -16.52 1.56
C LEU A 254 -23.72 -17.04 0.12
N ASN A 255 -24.93 -17.29 -0.41
CA ASN A 255 -25.10 -17.68 -1.81
C ASN A 255 -24.62 -16.56 -2.75
N ARG A 256 -25.03 -15.30 -2.50
CA ARG A 256 -24.55 -14.14 -3.29
C ARG A 256 -23.02 -14.05 -3.29
N ILE A 257 -22.38 -14.19 -2.13
CA ILE A 257 -20.92 -14.17 -2.03
C ILE A 257 -20.33 -15.29 -2.88
N SER A 258 -20.85 -16.52 -2.73
CA SER A 258 -20.41 -17.68 -3.50
C SER A 258 -20.51 -17.43 -5.01
N ASP A 259 -21.64 -16.91 -5.47
CA ASP A 259 -21.92 -16.69 -6.89
C ASP A 259 -21.03 -15.60 -7.51
N VAL A 260 -20.69 -14.58 -6.71
CA VAL A 260 -19.86 -13.44 -7.11
C VAL A 260 -18.36 -13.74 -6.99
N THR A 261 -17.90 -14.53 -6.01
CA THR A 261 -16.46 -14.66 -5.70
C THR A 261 -15.89 -16.05 -5.92
N ARG A 262 -16.67 -17.14 -6.03
CA ARG A 262 -16.10 -18.47 -6.25
C ARG A 262 -15.92 -18.74 -7.74
N GLY A 263 -14.67 -18.74 -8.20
CA GLY A 263 -14.28 -19.23 -9.52
C GLY A 263 -13.81 -20.69 -9.47
N ASP A 264 -13.71 -21.33 -10.65
CA ASP A 264 -13.39 -22.76 -10.81
C ASP A 264 -12.15 -23.26 -10.04
N ASN A 265 -11.18 -22.38 -9.79
CA ASN A 265 -9.94 -22.72 -9.09
C ASN A 265 -9.62 -21.78 -7.91
N ASN A 266 -10.54 -20.89 -7.54
CA ASN A 266 -10.29 -19.92 -6.47
C ASN A 266 -11.59 -19.53 -5.75
N LEU A 267 -11.68 -19.85 -4.47
CA LEU A 267 -12.87 -19.57 -3.64
C LEU A 267 -13.06 -18.08 -3.33
N PHE A 268 -12.02 -17.26 -3.53
CA PHE A 268 -11.99 -15.86 -3.13
C PHE A 268 -11.98 -14.89 -4.31
N ARG A 269 -11.96 -15.38 -5.56
CA ARG A 269 -12.09 -14.50 -6.72
C ARG A 269 -12.71 -15.19 -7.93
N LYS A 270 -13.55 -14.45 -8.66
CA LYS A 270 -14.17 -14.86 -9.92
C LYS A 270 -14.03 -13.76 -10.95
N GLN A 271 -13.87 -14.13 -12.22
CA GLN A 271 -13.86 -13.15 -13.31
C GLN A 271 -15.28 -12.57 -13.49
N VAL A 272 -15.38 -11.23 -13.57
CA VAL A 272 -16.65 -10.56 -13.85
C VAL A 272 -17.07 -10.84 -15.29
N GLY A 273 -18.31 -11.30 -15.46
CA GLY A 273 -18.91 -11.68 -16.73
C GLY A 273 -20.42 -11.91 -16.58
N GLU A 274 -21.07 -12.41 -17.63
CA GLU A 274 -22.55 -12.57 -17.69
C GLU A 274 -23.13 -13.49 -16.59
N GLU A 275 -22.30 -14.33 -15.97
CA GLU A 275 -22.69 -15.25 -14.91
C GLU A 275 -22.82 -14.59 -13.53
N ILE A 276 -22.37 -13.34 -13.38
CA ILE A 276 -22.49 -12.61 -12.12
C ILE A 276 -23.68 -11.67 -12.22
N GLU A 277 -24.65 -11.82 -11.31
CA GLU A 277 -25.75 -10.86 -11.20
C GLU A 277 -25.22 -9.50 -10.74
N GLU A 278 -25.42 -8.48 -11.58
CA GLU A 278 -24.89 -7.13 -11.34
C GLU A 278 -25.41 -6.53 -10.02
N THR A 279 -26.67 -6.81 -9.67
CA THR A 279 -27.27 -6.29 -8.43
C THR A 279 -26.67 -6.91 -7.17
N ASP A 280 -26.21 -8.16 -7.24
CA ASP A 280 -25.54 -8.84 -6.14
C ASP A 280 -24.09 -8.34 -6.01
N LEU A 281 -23.40 -8.17 -7.14
CA LEU A 281 -22.07 -7.57 -7.17
C LEU A 281 -22.07 -6.17 -6.57
N GLU A 282 -23.00 -5.31 -7.00
CA GLU A 282 -23.16 -3.94 -6.50
C GLU A 282 -23.34 -3.93 -4.98
N LYS A 283 -24.29 -4.72 -4.45
CA LYS A 283 -24.54 -4.80 -3.01
C LYS A 283 -23.32 -5.27 -2.23
N LEU A 284 -22.63 -6.31 -2.71
CA LEU A 284 -21.44 -6.84 -2.02
C LEU A 284 -20.28 -5.83 -2.02
N ILE A 285 -20.12 -5.04 -3.08
CA ILE A 285 -19.16 -3.93 -3.12
C ILE A 285 -19.58 -2.83 -2.12
N GLN A 286 -20.85 -2.41 -2.14
CA GLN A 286 -21.38 -1.40 -1.22
C GLN A 286 -21.27 -1.81 0.25
N HIS A 287 -21.33 -3.10 0.54
CA HIS A 287 -21.11 -3.63 1.89
C HIS A 287 -19.63 -3.66 2.31
N GLY A 288 -18.69 -3.53 1.38
CA GLY A 288 -17.24 -3.69 1.59
C GLY A 288 -16.75 -5.14 1.47
N THR A 289 -17.66 -6.08 1.19
CA THR A 289 -17.38 -7.53 1.11
C THR A 289 -16.54 -7.88 -0.11
N VAL A 290 -16.74 -7.18 -1.22
CA VAL A 290 -16.07 -7.43 -2.49
C VAL A 290 -15.36 -6.17 -2.98
N VAL A 291 -14.18 -6.34 -3.59
CA VAL A 291 -13.47 -5.29 -4.33
C VAL A 291 -13.11 -5.79 -5.73
N LEU A 292 -12.96 -4.87 -6.69
CA LEU A 292 -12.62 -5.23 -8.07
C LEU A 292 -11.13 -5.12 -8.34
N LYS A 293 -10.53 -6.24 -8.77
CA LYS A 293 -9.14 -6.31 -9.25
C LYS A 293 -9.13 -6.27 -10.77
N TYR A 294 -8.57 -5.21 -11.36
CA TYR A 294 -8.36 -5.14 -12.79
C TYR A 294 -7.00 -5.75 -13.17
N ARG A 295 -6.97 -6.50 -14.27
CA ARG A 295 -5.74 -6.98 -14.91
C ARG A 295 -5.74 -6.53 -16.36
N SER A 296 -4.81 -5.63 -16.67
CA SER A 296 -4.52 -5.19 -18.04
C SER A 296 -4.22 -6.36 -18.98
N GLY A 297 -4.85 -6.37 -20.16
CA GLY A 297 -4.64 -7.39 -21.19
C GLY A 297 -3.34 -7.19 -21.96
N ARG A 298 -2.85 -8.26 -22.60
CA ARG A 298 -1.63 -8.24 -23.42
C ARG A 298 -1.93 -7.80 -24.86
N SER A 299 -1.39 -6.67 -25.30
CA SER A 299 -1.31 -6.32 -26.72
C SER A 299 -0.31 -7.23 -27.45
N SER A 300 -0.77 -7.77 -28.58
CA SER A 300 0.02 -8.59 -29.49
C SER A 300 1.09 -7.73 -30.19
N THR A 301 2.36 -8.02 -29.92
CA THR A 301 3.43 -7.86 -30.92
C THR A 301 4.05 -9.23 -31.17
N GLY A 302 3.41 -10.05 -32.00
CA GLY A 302 3.90 -11.36 -32.46
C GLY A 302 2.92 -12.54 -32.26
N ARG A 303 3.22 -13.70 -32.87
CA ARG A 303 2.38 -14.93 -32.96
C ARG A 303 2.03 -15.66 -31.64
N ARG A 304 2.09 -15.02 -30.46
CA ARG A 304 1.74 -15.65 -29.17
C ARG A 304 0.38 -15.15 -28.66
N SER A 305 -0.42 -16.06 -28.12
CA SER A 305 -1.74 -15.85 -27.52
C SER A 305 -1.80 -14.56 -26.65
N SER A 306 -2.73 -13.67 -26.99
CA SER A 306 -3.10 -12.48 -26.21
C SER A 306 -4.10 -12.87 -25.13
N LEU A 307 -3.78 -12.59 -23.86
CA LEU A 307 -4.79 -12.64 -22.81
C LEU A 307 -5.58 -11.31 -22.84
N PRO A 308 -6.91 -11.34 -22.97
CA PRO A 308 -7.72 -10.14 -22.90
C PRO A 308 -7.62 -9.51 -21.50
N SER A 309 -7.88 -8.21 -21.40
CA SER A 309 -8.02 -7.58 -20.09
C SER A 309 -9.20 -8.20 -19.36
N ARG A 310 -9.09 -8.37 -18.04
CA ARG A 310 -10.17 -8.91 -17.21
C ARG A 310 -10.29 -8.16 -15.91
N THR A 311 -11.50 -8.17 -15.37
CA THR A 311 -11.80 -7.71 -14.01
C THR A 311 -12.19 -8.93 -13.20
N GLU A 312 -11.66 -9.04 -11.99
CA GLU A 312 -11.98 -10.09 -11.04
C GLU A 312 -12.71 -9.46 -9.84
N ALA A 313 -13.86 -10.01 -9.46
CA ALA A 313 -14.49 -9.75 -8.18
C ALA A 313 -13.72 -10.54 -7.11
N VAL A 314 -13.15 -9.85 -6.13
CA VAL A 314 -12.30 -10.43 -5.08
C VAL A 314 -13.00 -10.28 -3.74
N LEU A 315 -13.15 -11.39 -3.01
CA LEU A 315 -13.59 -11.35 -1.61
C LEU A 315 -12.54 -10.62 -0.78
N SER A 316 -12.93 -9.50 -0.18
CA SER A 316 -12.04 -8.64 0.62
C SER A 316 -11.32 -9.47 1.69
N PRO A 317 -9.97 -9.47 1.75
CA PRO A 317 -9.20 -10.22 2.74
C PRO A 317 -9.73 -10.08 4.18
N SER A 318 -10.17 -8.87 4.55
CA SER A 318 -10.67 -8.54 5.90
C SER A 318 -11.89 -9.36 6.35
N VAL A 319 -12.69 -9.90 5.42
CA VAL A 319 -13.93 -10.64 5.75
C VAL A 319 -13.85 -12.12 5.41
N ARG A 320 -12.75 -12.60 4.82
CA ARG A 320 -12.66 -14.00 4.35
C ARG A 320 -12.81 -15.02 5.47
N GLN A 321 -12.24 -14.74 6.64
CA GLN A 321 -12.36 -15.64 7.78
C GLN A 321 -13.82 -15.73 8.28
N ILE A 322 -14.54 -14.61 8.31
CA ILE A 322 -15.95 -14.55 8.69
C ILE A 322 -16.78 -15.40 7.72
N VAL A 323 -16.63 -15.14 6.41
CA VAL A 323 -17.35 -15.87 5.35
C VAL A 323 -16.99 -17.36 5.35
N GLY A 324 -15.71 -17.69 5.58
CA GLY A 324 -15.24 -19.07 5.67
C GLY A 324 -15.84 -19.82 6.85
N ASN A 325 -15.88 -19.18 8.03
CA ASN A 325 -16.49 -19.75 9.23
C ASN A 325 -18.01 -19.92 9.08
N ALA A 326 -18.69 -18.96 8.45
CA ALA A 326 -20.13 -19.05 8.18
C ALA A 326 -20.46 -20.15 7.16
N SER A 327 -19.67 -20.24 6.09
CA SER A 327 -19.81 -21.32 5.09
C SER A 327 -19.61 -22.70 5.73
N TYR A 328 -18.61 -22.84 6.61
CA TYR A 328 -18.34 -24.10 7.31
C TYR A 328 -19.48 -24.48 8.27
N ARG A 329 -20.00 -23.53 9.06
CA ARG A 329 -21.15 -23.79 9.96
C ARG A 329 -22.36 -24.33 9.20
N ARG A 330 -22.67 -23.74 8.04
CA ARG A 330 -23.76 -24.17 7.15
C ARG A 330 -23.57 -25.59 6.58
N GLU A 331 -22.34 -26.05 6.38
CA GLU A 331 -22.08 -27.41 5.86
C GLU A 331 -22.16 -28.50 6.93
N VAL A 332 -22.04 -28.13 8.21
CA VAL A 332 -21.96 -29.07 9.34
C VAL A 332 -23.28 -29.20 10.11
N GLU A 333 -24.10 -28.14 10.11
CA GLU A 333 -25.48 -28.11 10.66
C GLU A 333 -26.50 -28.58 9.62
#